data_AF-A0A2H5VEF4-F1
#
_entry.id   AF-A0A2H5VEF4-F1
#
_cell.length_a   1.000
_cell.length_b   1.000
_cell.length_c   1.000
_cell.angle_alpha   90.00
_cell.angle_beta   90.00
_cell.angle_gamma   90.00
#
_symmetry.space_group_name_H-M   'P 1'
#
loop_
_entity.id
_entity.type
_entity.pdbx_description
1 polymer ?
#
loop_
_entity_poly.entity_id
_entity_poly.type
_entity_poly.pdbx_seq_one_letter_code
_entity_poly.pdbx_strand_id
1 'polypeptide(L)'
;MPEFGYSFQNYDPLIHVRASAREIDVSPKAMREICNMIKGLKVNKARELLEKVRKKEMAVPFRRYKKKVPHRKGLVGFYAGKYPVKAAEYMLKLLDNLEANAEHKGFDLDKLTIIHASAHRGRKVKNYFPRAFGRATPDFNILTHVELVAREE
;
A
#
# COMPACT_ATOMS: atom_id res chain seq x y z
N MET A 1 -14.25 -9.96 17.29
CA MET A 1 -13.47 -9.08 16.39
C MET A 1 -13.35 -9.82 15.05
N PRO A 2 -13.49 -9.19 13.88
CA PRO A 2 -13.41 -9.91 12.61
C PRO A 2 -12.01 -10.52 12.43
N GLU A 3 -11.95 -11.79 12.03
CA GLU A 3 -10.70 -12.44 11.65
C GLU A 3 -10.43 -12.24 10.16
N PHE A 4 -9.18 -11.91 9.82
CA PHE A 4 -8.76 -11.69 8.44
C PHE A 4 -7.61 -12.61 8.08
N GLY A 5 -7.79 -13.38 7.01
CA GLY A 5 -6.72 -14.15 6.39
C GLY A 5 -5.74 -13.29 5.57
N TYR A 6 -4.69 -13.93 5.08
CA TYR A 6 -3.79 -13.39 4.07
C TYR A 6 -4.05 -14.10 2.73
N SER A 7 -3.89 -13.39 1.62
CA SER A 7 -3.99 -14.04 0.30
C SER A 7 -2.72 -14.78 -0.11
N PHE A 8 -1.61 -14.55 0.59
CA PHE A 8 -0.35 -15.26 0.39
C PHE A 8 -0.48 -16.72 0.84
N GLN A 9 -0.13 -17.66 -0.04
CA GLN A 9 -0.16 -19.10 0.21
C GLN A 9 1.23 -19.60 0.63
N ASN A 10 1.31 -20.78 1.26
CA ASN A 10 2.57 -21.41 1.70
C ASN A 10 3.40 -20.51 2.62
N TYR A 11 2.75 -19.98 3.66
CA TYR A 11 3.44 -19.19 4.67
C TYR A 11 4.23 -20.09 5.60
N ASP A 12 5.55 -19.97 5.56
CA ASP A 12 6.46 -20.62 6.50
C ASP A 12 6.92 -19.60 7.56
N PRO A 13 6.57 -19.78 8.84
CA PRO A 13 6.99 -18.89 9.92
C PRO A 13 8.51 -18.73 10.08
N LEU A 14 9.30 -19.72 9.63
CA LEU A 14 10.76 -19.77 9.79
C LEU A 14 11.51 -18.87 8.81
N ILE A 15 10.95 -18.62 7.64
CA ILE A 15 11.59 -17.82 6.58
C ILE A 15 10.81 -16.55 6.24
N HIS A 16 9.54 -16.46 6.64
CA HIS A 16 8.66 -15.35 6.29
C HIS A 16 8.25 -14.49 7.49
N VAL A 17 8.11 -13.19 7.25
CA VAL A 17 7.52 -12.21 8.16
C VAL A 17 6.31 -11.58 7.48
N ARG A 18 5.24 -11.34 8.23
CA ARG A 18 4.02 -10.73 7.72
C ARG A 18 3.62 -9.52 8.55
N ALA A 19 3.03 -8.53 7.88
CA ALA A 19 2.38 -7.40 8.53
C ALA A 19 1.09 -7.07 7.77
N SER A 20 0.08 -6.58 8.49
CA SER A 20 -1.15 -6.10 7.84
C SER A 20 -1.70 -4.87 8.53
N ALA A 21 -2.29 -3.99 7.74
CA ALA A 21 -3.11 -2.89 8.21
C ALA A 21 -4.54 -3.12 7.75
N ARG A 22 -5.52 -3.04 8.66
CA ARG A 22 -6.94 -3.29 8.35
C ARG A 22 -7.75 -2.01 8.56
N GLU A 23 -8.76 -1.81 7.71
CA GLU A 23 -9.71 -0.69 7.80
C GLU A 23 -9.05 0.71 7.78
N ILE A 24 -7.94 0.86 7.06
CA ILE A 24 -7.26 2.15 6.95
C ILE A 24 -8.01 3.10 6.02
N ASP A 25 -8.08 4.37 6.41
CA ASP A 25 -8.70 5.44 5.62
C ASP A 25 -7.75 5.95 4.53
N VAL A 26 -7.51 5.11 3.53
CA VAL A 26 -6.67 5.43 2.37
C VAL A 26 -7.36 4.94 1.11
N SER A 27 -7.14 5.64 -0.02
CA SER A 27 -7.67 5.19 -1.30
C SER A 27 -7.10 3.80 -1.69
N PRO A 28 -7.95 2.79 -1.92
CA PRO A 28 -7.50 1.46 -2.32
C PRO A 28 -6.83 1.47 -3.70
N LYS A 29 -7.16 2.47 -4.53
CA LYS A 29 -6.57 2.64 -5.86
C LYS A 29 -5.11 3.08 -5.77
N ALA A 30 -4.83 4.09 -4.95
CA ALA A 30 -3.48 4.57 -4.73
C ALA A 30 -2.62 3.52 -4.02
N MET A 31 -3.17 2.87 -3.00
CA MET A 31 -2.47 1.85 -2.24
C MET A 31 -2.04 0.67 -3.11
N ARG A 32 -2.90 0.22 -4.04
CA ARG A 32 -2.55 -0.83 -5.01
C ARG A 32 -1.33 -0.47 -5.85
N GLU A 33 -1.24 0.75 -6.35
CA GLU A 33 -0.12 1.17 -7.19
C GLU A 33 1.18 1.27 -6.37
N ILE A 34 1.09 1.68 -5.10
CA ILE A 34 2.22 1.60 -4.17
C ILE A 34 2.65 0.16 -3.92
N CYS A 35 1.72 -0.76 -3.61
CA CYS A 35 2.04 -2.18 -3.41
C CYS A 35 2.77 -2.76 -4.64
N ASN A 36 2.32 -2.46 -5.85
CA ASN A 36 2.97 -2.90 -7.08
C ASN A 36 4.38 -2.32 -7.27
N MET A 37 4.64 -1.11 -6.76
CA MET A 37 5.92 -0.44 -6.87
C MET A 37 6.96 -1.01 -5.90
N ILE A 38 6.55 -1.40 -4.69
CA ILE A 38 7.44 -1.92 -3.64
C ILE A 38 7.65 -3.44 -3.71
N LYS A 39 6.75 -4.16 -4.39
CA LYS A 39 6.84 -5.62 -4.51
C LYS A 39 8.13 -6.03 -5.22
N GLY A 40 8.88 -6.95 -4.62
CA GLY A 40 10.16 -7.45 -5.12
C GLY A 40 11.37 -6.59 -4.75
N LEU A 41 11.19 -5.54 -3.93
CA LEU A 41 12.30 -4.74 -3.41
C LEU A 41 12.70 -5.19 -2.01
N LYS A 42 13.97 -4.95 -1.67
CA LYS A 42 14.42 -4.96 -0.28
C LYS A 42 13.67 -3.90 0.53
N VAL A 43 13.43 -4.18 1.82
CA VAL A 43 12.68 -3.27 2.69
C VAL A 43 13.33 -1.89 2.79
N ASN A 44 14.65 -1.82 2.97
CA ASN A 44 15.40 -0.55 3.02
C ASN A 44 15.18 0.31 1.76
N LYS A 45 15.27 -0.32 0.58
CA LYS A 45 15.03 0.37 -0.69
C LYS A 45 13.57 0.80 -0.86
N ALA A 46 12.62 -0.02 -0.41
CA ALA A 46 11.21 0.35 -0.42
C ALA A 46 10.93 1.56 0.48
N ARG A 47 11.56 1.62 1.66
CA ARG A 47 11.47 2.74 2.60
C ARG A 47 11.96 4.05 1.97
N GLU A 48 13.17 4.05 1.40
CA GLU A 48 13.74 5.21 0.71
C GLU A 48 12.82 5.74 -0.41
N LEU A 49 12.26 4.84 -1.21
CA LEU A 49 11.35 5.22 -2.30
C LEU A 49 10.07 5.84 -1.76
N LEU A 50 9.49 5.28 -0.71
CA LEU A 50 8.28 5.79 -0.08
C LEU A 50 8.51 7.16 0.56
N GLU A 51 9.68 7.41 1.15
CA GLU A 51 10.06 8.73 1.66
C GLU A 51 10.17 9.77 0.55
N LYS A 52 10.78 9.41 -0.59
CA LYS A 52 10.82 10.29 -1.78
C LYS A 52 9.44 10.58 -2.32
N VAL A 53 8.52 9.61 -2.30
CA VAL A 53 7.10 9.81 -2.67
C VAL A 53 6.40 10.74 -1.68
N ARG A 54 6.65 10.58 -0.38
CA ARG A 54 6.12 11.46 0.68
C ARG A 54 6.57 12.90 0.49
N LYS A 55 7.85 13.12 0.15
CA LYS A 55 8.45 14.42 -0.19
C LYS A 55 8.06 14.95 -1.58
N LYS A 56 7.32 14.17 -2.36
CA LYS A 56 6.91 14.47 -3.76
C LYS A 56 8.07 14.60 -4.75
N GLU A 57 9.23 14.04 -4.42
CA GLU A 57 10.41 14.00 -5.30
C GLU A 57 10.25 12.91 -6.37
N MET A 58 9.63 11.79 -6.00
CA MET A 58 9.41 10.65 -6.89
C MET A 58 7.92 10.36 -7.07
N ALA A 59 7.49 10.23 -8.32
CA ALA A 59 6.11 9.89 -8.65
C ALA A 59 5.90 8.36 -8.60
N VAL A 60 4.72 7.94 -8.12
CA VAL A 60 4.27 6.55 -8.23
C VAL A 60 3.62 6.36 -9.60
N PRO A 61 3.99 5.33 -10.37
CA PRO A 61 3.34 5.01 -11.64
C PRO A 61 1.93 4.47 -11.40
N PHE A 62 0.91 5.07 -12.03
CA PHE A 62 -0.47 4.60 -11.91
C PHE A 62 -0.82 3.71 -13.11
N ARG A 63 -0.57 2.40 -13.01
CA ARG A 63 -0.70 1.48 -14.16
C ARG A 63 -2.16 1.10 -14.45
N ARG A 64 -2.94 0.74 -13.43
CA ARG A 64 -4.34 0.32 -13.59
C ARG A 64 -5.28 1.52 -13.57
N TYR A 65 -5.11 2.42 -12.61
CA TYR A 65 -6.02 3.56 -12.41
C TYR A 65 -5.50 4.84 -13.09
N LYS A 66 -5.21 4.73 -14.40
CA LYS A 66 -4.50 5.76 -15.20
C LYS A 66 -5.37 6.82 -15.87
N LYS A 67 -6.70 6.68 -15.86
CA LYS A 67 -7.61 7.62 -16.53
C LYS A 67 -7.53 9.01 -15.88
N LYS A 68 -7.35 10.06 -16.69
CA LYS A 68 -7.22 11.47 -16.24
C LYS A 68 -6.10 11.65 -15.19
N VAL A 69 -5.03 10.88 -15.32
CA VAL A 69 -3.80 11.04 -14.52
C VAL A 69 -2.77 11.80 -15.36
N PRO A 70 -2.14 12.86 -14.82
CA PRO A 70 -1.16 13.64 -15.57
C PRO A 70 0.09 12.81 -15.88
N HIS A 71 0.75 13.18 -16.98
CA HIS A 71 2.03 12.60 -17.33
C HIS A 71 3.11 13.13 -16.38
N ARG A 72 4.12 12.31 -16.06
CA ARG A 72 5.22 12.70 -15.17
C ARG A 72 6.56 12.24 -15.74
N LYS A 73 7.57 13.11 -15.61
CA LYS A 73 8.97 12.79 -15.91
C LYS A 73 9.54 11.89 -14.81
N GLY A 74 10.47 11.00 -15.16
CA GLY A 74 11.19 10.14 -14.20
C GLY A 74 10.48 8.83 -13.85
N LEU A 75 9.35 8.52 -14.49
CA LEU A 75 8.72 7.21 -14.38
C LEU A 75 9.37 6.23 -15.37
N VAL A 76 9.81 5.07 -14.87
CA VAL A 76 10.38 4.02 -15.71
C VAL A 76 9.26 3.15 -16.27
N GLY A 77 9.18 3.05 -17.60
CA GLY A 77 8.25 2.16 -18.31
C GLY A 77 6.78 2.56 -18.23
N PHE A 78 6.46 3.79 -17.81
CA PHE A 78 5.08 4.27 -17.77
C PHE A 78 4.99 5.80 -17.82
N TYR A 79 3.94 6.35 -18.44
CA TYR A 79 3.83 7.80 -18.67
C TYR A 79 3.07 8.56 -17.57
N ALA A 80 2.12 7.91 -16.87
CA ALA A 80 1.22 8.58 -15.92
C ALA A 80 1.56 8.27 -14.45
N GLY A 81 1.55 9.30 -13.59
CA GLY A 81 1.81 9.10 -12.17
C GLY A 81 1.30 10.22 -11.27
N LYS A 82 1.28 9.93 -9.96
CA LYS A 82 0.89 10.86 -8.89
C LYS A 82 1.82 10.70 -7.69
N TYR A 83 1.66 11.59 -6.72
CA TYR A 83 2.33 11.56 -5.42
C TYR A 83 1.30 11.24 -4.33
N PRO A 84 0.95 9.97 -4.11
CA PRO A 84 -0.05 9.57 -3.11
C PRO A 84 0.52 9.65 -1.68
N VAL A 85 0.72 10.86 -1.15
CA VAL A 85 1.37 11.13 0.14
C VAL A 85 0.72 10.36 1.30
N LYS A 86 -0.60 10.47 1.48
CA LYS A 86 -1.32 9.76 2.55
C LYS A 86 -1.08 8.25 2.48
N ALA A 87 -1.12 7.66 1.29
CA ALA A 87 -0.91 6.22 1.15
C ALA A 87 0.54 5.80 1.45
N ALA A 88 1.52 6.62 1.06
CA ALA A 88 2.93 6.39 1.39
C ALA A 88 3.18 6.44 2.90
N GLU A 89 2.56 7.39 3.61
CA GLU A 89 2.70 7.48 5.07
C GLU A 89 2.14 6.25 5.81
N TYR A 90 0.98 5.75 5.40
CA TYR A 90 0.44 4.51 5.96
C TYR A 90 1.28 3.29 5.60
N MET A 91 1.89 3.27 4.41
CA MET A 91 2.78 2.17 4.01
C MET A 91 4.09 2.18 4.81
N LEU A 92 4.67 3.36 5.08
CA LEU A 92 5.86 3.48 5.94
C LEU A 92 5.59 2.92 7.34
N LYS A 93 4.47 3.30 7.96
CA LYS A 93 4.05 2.73 9.26
C LYS A 93 3.87 1.21 9.22
N LEU A 94 3.44 0.67 8.09
CA LEU A 94 3.29 -0.77 7.91
C LEU A 94 4.65 -1.47 7.75
N LEU A 95 5.63 -0.81 7.11
CA LEU A 95 7.01 -1.29 7.05
C LEU A 95 7.68 -1.24 8.43
N ASP A 96 7.46 -0.20 9.23
CA ASP A 96 7.96 -0.14 10.62
C ASP A 96 7.47 -1.35 11.44
N ASN A 97 6.19 -1.73 11.27
CA ASN A 97 5.62 -2.91 11.92
C ASN A 97 6.22 -4.21 11.35
N LEU A 98 6.47 -4.27 10.04
CA LEU A 98 7.09 -5.43 9.40
C LEU A 98 8.53 -5.64 9.91
N GLU A 99 9.31 -4.56 10.03
CA GLU A 99 10.68 -4.55 10.58
C GLU A 99 10.66 -4.99 12.04
N ALA A 100 9.79 -4.42 12.88
CA ALA A 100 9.67 -4.83 14.28
C ALA A 100 9.30 -6.33 14.45
N ASN A 101 8.43 -6.85 13.58
CA ASN A 101 8.10 -8.28 13.58
C ASN A 101 9.27 -9.15 13.09
N ALA A 102 10.10 -8.63 12.20
CA ALA A 102 11.29 -9.32 11.70
C ALA A 102 12.36 -9.39 12.78
N GLU A 103 12.63 -8.28 13.47
CA GLU A 103 13.55 -8.21 14.62
C GLU A 103 13.13 -9.18 15.72
N HIS A 104 11.84 -9.19 16.08
CA HIS A 104 11.33 -10.10 17.12
C HIS A 104 11.55 -11.57 16.75
N LYS A 105 11.56 -11.91 15.46
CA LYS A 105 11.84 -13.27 14.98
C LYS A 105 13.33 -13.57 14.78
N GLY A 106 14.20 -12.57 14.91
CA GLY A 106 15.65 -12.70 14.74
C GLY A 106 16.12 -12.69 13.28
N PHE A 107 15.33 -12.13 12.36
CA PHE A 107 15.73 -11.97 10.95
C PHE A 107 16.68 -10.79 10.75
N ASP A 108 17.57 -10.89 9.77
CA ASP A 108 18.43 -9.80 9.31
C ASP A 108 17.62 -8.80 8.45
N LEU A 109 17.48 -7.57 8.93
CA LEU A 109 16.72 -6.51 8.27
C LEU A 109 17.29 -6.13 6.90
N ASP A 110 18.60 -6.24 6.71
CA ASP A 110 19.27 -5.84 5.46
C ASP A 110 19.04 -6.83 4.31
N LYS A 111 18.63 -8.05 4.64
CA LYS A 111 18.32 -9.13 3.70
C LYS A 111 16.83 -9.36 3.52
N LEU A 112 15.98 -8.55 4.16
CA LEU A 112 14.54 -8.69 4.05
C LEU A 112 14.02 -8.18 2.70
N THR A 113 13.40 -9.06 1.92
CA THR A 113 12.84 -8.76 0.61
C THR A 113 11.31 -8.92 0.61
N ILE A 114 10.59 -7.93 0.09
CA ILE A 114 9.12 -7.94 0.04
C ILE A 114 8.65 -8.86 -1.10
N ILE A 115 8.16 -10.05 -0.74
CA ILE A 115 7.67 -11.04 -1.71
C ILE A 115 6.19 -10.84 -2.05
N HIS A 116 5.39 -10.38 -1.09
CA HIS A 116 3.96 -10.14 -1.27
C HIS A 116 3.58 -8.76 -0.76
N ALA A 117 2.89 -8.00 -1.61
CA ALA A 117 2.27 -6.75 -1.23
C ALA A 117 0.94 -6.64 -1.96
N SER A 118 -0.14 -6.51 -1.21
CA SER A 118 -1.48 -6.41 -1.78
C SER A 118 -2.37 -5.44 -1.01
N ALA A 119 -3.25 -4.78 -1.73
CA ALA A 119 -4.25 -3.87 -1.20
C ALA A 119 -5.65 -4.33 -1.61
N HIS A 120 -6.50 -4.55 -0.62
CA HIS A 120 -7.89 -4.98 -0.76
C HIS A 120 -8.84 -3.86 -0.37
N ARG A 121 -10.03 -3.83 -0.99
CA ARG A 121 -11.09 -2.91 -0.58
C ARG A 121 -11.69 -3.43 0.71
N GLY A 122 -11.76 -2.57 1.72
CA GLY A 122 -12.43 -2.85 2.98
C GLY A 122 -13.87 -2.35 2.99
N ARG A 123 -14.35 -2.06 4.20
CA ARG A 123 -15.71 -1.58 4.44
C ARG A 123 -15.96 -0.24 3.74
N LYS A 124 -17.19 -0.06 3.26
CA LYS A 124 -17.69 1.22 2.77
C LYS A 124 -18.35 1.98 3.93
N VAL A 125 -17.85 3.16 4.23
CA VAL A 125 -18.49 4.12 5.13
C VAL A 125 -19.51 4.90 4.30
N LYS A 126 -20.80 4.74 4.61
CA LYS A 126 -21.89 5.29 3.83
C LYS A 126 -22.20 6.72 4.27
N ASN A 127 -21.99 7.70 3.40
CA ASN A 127 -22.53 9.05 3.52
C ASN A 127 -23.37 9.40 2.28
N TYR A 128 -24.16 10.46 2.38
CA TYR A 128 -24.95 11.01 1.27
C TYR A 128 -24.74 12.51 1.17
N PHE A 129 -24.57 13.00 -0.06
CA PHE A 129 -24.40 14.41 -0.34
C PHE A 129 -25.71 14.99 -0.93
N PRO A 130 -26.24 16.10 -0.38
CA PRO A 130 -27.44 16.74 -0.91
C PRO A 130 -27.15 17.37 -2.28
N ARG A 131 -28.13 17.30 -3.19
CA ARG A 131 -28.06 17.81 -4.56
C ARG A 131 -29.27 18.68 -4.85
N ALA A 132 -29.17 19.45 -5.94
CA ALA A 132 -30.27 20.28 -6.43
C ALA A 132 -31.56 19.46 -6.63
N PHE A 133 -32.70 20.16 -6.53
CA PHE A 133 -34.04 19.57 -6.64
C PHE A 133 -34.35 18.52 -5.56
N GLY A 134 -33.86 18.72 -4.33
CA GLY A 134 -34.15 17.85 -3.18
C GLY A 134 -33.58 16.43 -3.27
N ARG A 135 -32.62 16.19 -4.16
CA ARG A 135 -32.02 14.87 -4.38
C ARG A 135 -30.90 14.61 -3.38
N ALA A 136 -30.63 13.35 -3.07
CA ALA A 136 -29.43 12.93 -2.34
C ALA A 136 -28.68 11.87 -3.15
N THR A 137 -27.36 12.00 -3.24
CA THR A 137 -26.51 11.01 -3.95
C THR A 137 -25.50 10.38 -3.00
N PRO A 138 -25.17 9.08 -3.16
CA PRO A 138 -24.15 8.41 -2.36
C PRO A 138 -22.78 9.10 -2.44
N ASP A 139 -22.14 9.30 -1.29
CA ASP A 139 -20.74 9.70 -1.15
C ASP A 139 -20.04 8.73 -0.20
N PHE A 140 -19.68 7.56 -0.72
CA PHE A 140 -19.18 6.47 0.11
C PHE A 140 -17.65 6.49 0.16
N ASN A 141 -17.10 6.62 1.36
CA ASN A 141 -15.68 6.40 1.58
C ASN A 141 -15.39 4.89 1.64
N ILE A 142 -14.32 4.44 0.97
CA ILE A 142 -13.95 3.03 0.91
C ILE A 142 -12.63 2.86 1.66
N LEU A 143 -12.70 2.17 2.80
CA LEU A 143 -11.51 1.82 3.56
C LEU A 143 -10.68 0.77 2.81
N THR A 144 -9.43 0.61 3.22
CA THR A 144 -8.48 -0.31 2.58
C THR A 144 -7.92 -1.29 3.60
N HIS A 145 -7.67 -2.52 3.18
CA HIS A 145 -6.82 -3.47 3.90
C HIS A 145 -5.54 -3.66 3.11
N VAL A 146 -4.40 -3.69 3.79
CA VAL A 146 -3.09 -3.91 3.18
C VAL A 146 -2.43 -5.08 3.88
N GLU A 147 -1.81 -5.94 3.11
CA GLU A 147 -1.02 -7.07 3.58
C GLU A 147 0.36 -7.05 2.93
N LEU A 148 1.37 -7.30 3.75
CA LEU A 148 2.76 -7.46 3.34
C LEU A 148 3.27 -8.81 3.85
N VAL A 149 4.06 -9.48 3.03
CA VAL A 149 4.91 -10.59 3.44
C VAL A 149 6.29 -10.33 2.88
N ALA A 150 7.29 -10.46 3.73
CA ALA A 150 8.68 -10.41 3.35
C ALA A 150 9.37 -11.73 3.73
N ARG A 151 10.47 -12.00 3.04
CA ARG A 151 11.30 -13.18 3.21
C ARG A 151 12.75 -12.75 3.39
N GLU A 152 13.47 -13.43 4.26
CA GLU A 152 14.91 -13.34 4.34
C GLU A 152 15.55 -14.14 3.18
N GLU A 153 16.44 -13.50 2.42
CA GLU A 153 17.29 -14.15 1.41
C GLU A 153 18.59 -14.70 2.01
#